data_AF-A0AAU9TCH1-F1
#
_entry.id   AF-A0AAU9TCH1-F1
#
_cell.length_a   1.000
_cell.length_b   1.000
_cell.length_c   1.000
_cell.angle_alpha   90.00
_cell.angle_beta   90.00
_cell.angle_gamma   90.00
#
_symmetry.space_group_name_H-M   'P 1'
#
loop_
_entity.id
_entity.type
_entity.pdbx_description
1 polymer ?
#
loop_
_entity_poly.entity_id
_entity_poly.type
_entity_poly.pdbx_seq_one_letter_code
_entity_poly.pdbx_strand_id
1 'polypeptide(L)'
;MDSNDVLEDKDSGPEVQLNLPGSVISRIEELMGGTEQFDSEEFDAVAYINRVFPTEQSLSGVESAAAKCEFRLASVQHDIRRLVRAQHDQRVAGHQALLDAQRCIAELALQVADINKKAERSESMVREITAEIKQLDCAKWNLTAAITALNHLHMLAGGAASLRTLAQKRQYKELVLPLQAIMEVLEQLEMYRDIKELNALRDEVHAIRAQLAQQILADFKEALTGGKTTISPRTLSEACAVVDALEPHVKQELIKWLINMQLQEYEHLFSGEQEEAWVSHVERRYAWLKKHLLRFEESLAPALPHAWRLSERIAHRFCKITRKALSEIMQARRNEVDVKLLLYAIQKTYNFELLLHKRFVGTELGAEVDPATVNLDFDDDDKEVQTEDKTVNTKGSPWIGLIGACFEPHLSLYITSLDTNLRALMDRFIQRRVKNILTKT
;
A
#
# COMPACT_ATOMS: atom_id res chain seq x y z
N MET A 1 26.27 -66.81 58.31
CA MET A 1 26.02 -65.39 58.55
C MET A 1 25.40 -64.87 57.27
N ASP A 2 24.16 -65.26 57.02
CA ASP A 2 22.93 -64.56 57.45
C ASP A 2 22.50 -63.68 56.26
N SER A 3 21.35 -63.81 55.62
CA SER A 3 20.07 -64.36 56.06
C SER A 3 19.22 -64.77 54.85
N ASN A 4 18.37 -65.77 55.06
CA ASN A 4 17.16 -66.03 54.29
C ASN A 4 16.26 -64.79 54.27
N ASP A 5 15.82 -64.36 53.09
CA ASP A 5 14.58 -63.61 52.87
C ASP A 5 13.77 -64.39 51.81
N VAL A 6 12.93 -65.33 52.26
CA VAL A 6 11.47 -65.19 52.34
C VAL A 6 10.82 -65.10 50.94
N LEU A 7 10.39 -66.27 50.46
CA LEU A 7 9.41 -66.44 49.41
C LEU A 7 8.05 -65.96 49.95
N GLU A 8 7.58 -64.78 49.53
CA GLU A 8 6.19 -64.36 49.72
C GLU A 8 5.30 -65.08 48.69
N ASP A 9 4.78 -66.24 49.08
CA ASP A 9 3.50 -66.76 48.56
C ASP A 9 2.37 -65.94 49.21
N LYS A 10 1.92 -64.88 48.54
CA LYS A 10 0.66 -64.20 48.84
C LYS A 10 -0.33 -64.46 47.72
N ASP A 11 -0.82 -65.70 47.67
CA ASP A 11 -2.12 -66.01 47.10
C ASP A 11 -3.19 -65.47 48.06
N SER A 12 -3.46 -64.17 47.95
CA SER A 12 -4.58 -63.52 48.62
C SER A 12 -5.23 -62.63 47.58
N GLY A 13 -6.15 -63.22 46.83
CA GLY A 13 -7.09 -62.45 46.02
C GLY A 13 -7.78 -61.39 46.89
N PRO A 14 -8.20 -60.24 46.32
CA PRO A 14 -8.78 -59.17 47.09
C PRO A 14 -10.05 -59.68 47.79
N GLU A 15 -10.11 -59.56 49.12
CA GLU A 15 -11.37 -59.62 49.85
C GLU A 15 -12.26 -58.48 49.35
N VAL A 16 -13.13 -58.77 48.38
CA VAL A 16 -14.17 -57.85 47.95
C VAL A 16 -15.16 -57.75 49.09
N GLN A 17 -14.97 -56.76 49.97
CA GLN A 17 -16.00 -56.32 50.90
C GLN A 17 -17.19 -55.81 50.08
N LEU A 18 -18.19 -56.67 49.89
CA LEU A 18 -19.49 -56.33 49.31
C LEU A 18 -20.24 -55.40 50.28
N ASN A 19 -19.91 -54.10 50.27
CA ASN A 19 -20.73 -53.07 50.92
C ASN A 19 -21.99 -52.84 50.07
N LEU A 20 -23.01 -53.66 50.34
CA LEU A 20 -24.32 -53.53 49.70
C LEU A 20 -24.99 -52.24 50.21
N PRO A 21 -25.51 -51.36 49.33
CA PRO A 21 -26.25 -50.17 49.72
C PRO A 21 -27.45 -50.53 50.60
N GLY A 22 -27.80 -49.68 51.57
CA GLY A 22 -28.95 -49.92 52.47
C GLY A 22 -30.28 -50.13 51.73
N SER A 23 -30.45 -49.56 50.54
CA SER A 23 -31.63 -49.81 49.70
C SER A 23 -31.68 -51.24 49.16
N VAL A 24 -30.52 -51.87 48.91
CA VAL A 24 -30.42 -53.25 48.42
C VAL A 24 -30.69 -54.21 49.57
N ILE A 25 -30.16 -53.93 50.77
CA ILE A 25 -30.46 -54.69 51.99
C ILE A 25 -31.98 -54.67 52.28
N SER A 26 -32.58 -53.48 52.25
CA SER A 26 -34.01 -53.32 52.49
C SER A 26 -34.88 -53.96 51.39
N ARG A 27 -34.40 -54.02 50.14
CA ARG A 27 -35.07 -54.76 49.07
C ARG A 27 -34.89 -56.27 49.16
N ILE A 28 -33.76 -56.74 49.68
CA ILE A 28 -33.54 -58.15 50.01
C ILE A 28 -34.50 -58.55 51.13
N GLU A 29 -34.66 -57.73 52.18
CA GLU A 29 -35.63 -57.96 53.25
C GLU A 29 -37.09 -57.98 52.77
N GLU A 30 -37.47 -57.10 51.83
CA GLU A 30 -38.80 -57.15 51.19
C GLU A 30 -38.98 -58.37 50.27
N LEU A 31 -37.95 -58.76 49.50
CA LEU A 31 -37.97 -59.92 48.61
C LEU A 31 -37.98 -61.25 49.35
N MET A 32 -37.41 -61.28 50.57
CA MET A 32 -37.49 -62.41 51.49
C MET A 32 -38.90 -62.61 52.07
N GLY A 33 -39.87 -61.77 51.70
CA GLY A 33 -41.29 -62.06 51.89
C GLY A 33 -41.66 -62.30 53.34
N GLY A 34 -41.53 -61.27 54.19
CA GLY A 34 -42.16 -61.21 55.50
C GLY A 34 -41.85 -62.39 56.42
N THR A 35 -40.69 -62.32 57.10
CA THR A 35 -40.36 -63.04 58.35
C THR A 35 -41.18 -64.31 58.54
N GLU A 36 -40.77 -65.41 57.92
CA GLU A 36 -41.29 -66.70 58.31
C GLU A 36 -41.13 -66.79 59.83
N GLN A 37 -42.22 -67.11 60.51
CA GLN A 37 -42.35 -67.08 61.98
C GLN A 37 -41.27 -67.90 62.73
N PHE A 38 -40.44 -68.64 61.98
CA PHE A 38 -39.36 -69.51 62.39
C PHE A 38 -37.97 -68.84 62.42
N ASP A 39 -37.79 -67.67 61.79
CA ASP A 39 -36.49 -66.98 61.67
C ASP A 39 -36.24 -65.92 62.77
N SER A 40 -37.17 -65.73 63.71
CA SER A 40 -36.97 -64.83 64.85
C SER A 40 -36.16 -65.51 65.95
N GLU A 41 -35.16 -64.83 66.52
CA GLU A 41 -34.37 -65.35 67.66
C GLU A 41 -35.22 -65.68 68.91
N GLU A 42 -36.43 -65.13 69.01
CA GLU A 42 -37.40 -65.37 70.09
C GLU A 42 -38.44 -66.46 69.77
N PHE A 43 -38.21 -67.32 68.76
CA PHE A 43 -39.18 -68.35 68.39
C PHE A 43 -39.36 -69.39 69.52
N ASP A 44 -40.50 -69.31 70.21
CA ASP A 44 -40.91 -70.32 71.20
C ASP A 44 -41.72 -71.44 70.51
N ALA A 45 -41.05 -72.58 70.32
CA ALA A 45 -41.64 -73.78 69.76
C ALA A 45 -42.85 -74.29 70.58
N VAL A 46 -42.84 -74.12 71.90
CA VAL A 46 -43.91 -74.59 72.79
C VAL A 46 -45.15 -73.71 72.65
N ALA A 47 -44.97 -72.38 72.65
CA ALA A 47 -46.07 -71.43 72.38
C ALA A 47 -46.66 -71.62 70.98
N TYR A 48 -45.82 -71.90 69.98
CA TYR A 48 -46.27 -72.17 68.61
C TYR A 48 -47.12 -73.45 68.53
N ILE A 49 -46.64 -74.56 69.11
CA ILE A 49 -47.38 -75.84 69.15
C ILE A 49 -48.72 -75.66 69.85
N ASN A 50 -48.75 -74.97 71.00
CA ASN A 50 -49.98 -74.70 71.75
C ASN A 50 -50.94 -73.77 70.99
N ARG A 51 -50.44 -72.88 70.13
CA ARG A 51 -51.27 -72.04 69.25
C ARG A 51 -51.86 -72.81 68.07
N VAL A 52 -51.10 -73.77 67.52
CA VAL A 52 -51.55 -74.62 66.40
C VAL A 52 -52.51 -75.72 66.88
N PHE A 53 -52.37 -76.20 68.12
CA PHE A 53 -53.25 -77.19 68.74
C PHE A 53 -53.76 -76.73 70.12
N PRO A 54 -54.75 -75.82 70.19
CA PRO A 54 -55.21 -75.25 71.46
C PRO A 54 -56.07 -76.21 72.32
N THR A 55 -56.61 -77.27 71.74
CA THR A 55 -57.55 -78.20 72.43
C THR A 55 -57.29 -79.66 72.06
N GLU A 56 -57.63 -80.60 72.94
CA GLU A 56 -57.40 -82.04 72.73
C GLU A 56 -58.08 -82.60 71.46
N GLN A 57 -59.20 -82.01 71.01
CA GLN A 57 -59.85 -82.40 69.74
C GLN A 57 -59.03 -81.99 68.51
N SER A 58 -58.22 -80.92 68.60
CA SER A 58 -57.34 -80.45 67.53
C SER A 58 -56.14 -81.39 67.30
N LEU A 59 -55.80 -82.25 68.28
CA LEU A 59 -54.74 -83.25 68.16
C LEU A 59 -55.03 -84.29 67.06
N SER A 60 -56.30 -84.45 66.67
CA SER A 60 -56.68 -85.31 65.53
C SER A 60 -56.10 -84.85 64.18
N GLY A 61 -55.74 -83.56 64.05
CA GLY A 61 -55.12 -82.98 62.85
C GLY A 61 -53.59 -82.94 62.87
N VAL A 62 -52.95 -83.48 63.91
CA VAL A 62 -51.49 -83.43 64.10
C VAL A 62 -50.77 -84.12 62.96
N GLU A 63 -51.24 -85.29 62.52
CA GLU A 63 -50.64 -86.00 61.39
C GLU A 63 -50.71 -85.19 60.09
N SER A 64 -51.81 -84.46 59.86
CA SER A 64 -51.97 -83.60 58.67
C SER A 64 -51.07 -82.36 58.72
N ALA A 65 -50.94 -81.73 59.90
CA ALA A 65 -50.07 -80.59 60.10
C ALA A 65 -48.58 -80.98 60.06
N ALA A 66 -48.22 -82.14 60.62
CA ALA A 66 -46.90 -82.73 60.52
C ALA A 66 -46.57 -83.02 59.05
N ALA A 67 -47.48 -83.67 58.31
CA ALA A 67 -47.31 -83.92 56.87
C ALA A 67 -47.17 -82.61 56.06
N LYS A 68 -47.90 -81.54 56.42
CA LYS A 68 -47.76 -80.22 55.79
C LYS A 68 -46.42 -79.57 56.09
N CYS A 69 -45.91 -79.70 57.33
CA CYS A 69 -44.58 -79.22 57.71
C CYS A 69 -43.48 -80.02 57.04
N GLU A 70 -43.60 -81.35 56.98
CA GLU A 70 -42.69 -82.23 56.24
C GLU A 70 -42.68 -81.91 54.75
N PHE A 71 -43.84 -81.64 54.15
CA PHE A 71 -43.94 -81.22 52.75
C PHE A 71 -43.29 -79.85 52.51
N ARG A 72 -43.49 -78.87 53.39
CA ARG A 72 -42.82 -77.56 53.32
C ARG A 72 -41.31 -77.70 53.51
N LEU A 73 -40.87 -78.49 54.48
CA LEU A 73 -39.45 -78.78 54.72
C LEU A 73 -38.82 -79.44 53.49
N ALA A 74 -39.50 -80.41 52.88
CA ALA A 74 -39.06 -81.05 51.65
C ALA A 74 -38.98 -80.07 50.47
N SER A 75 -39.96 -79.16 50.33
CA SER A 75 -39.95 -78.10 49.31
C SER A 75 -38.79 -77.13 49.52
N VAL A 76 -38.62 -76.60 50.73
CA VAL A 76 -37.53 -75.66 51.06
C VAL A 76 -36.17 -76.34 50.88
N GLN A 77 -36.01 -77.59 51.29
CA GLN A 77 -34.78 -78.35 51.04
C GLN A 77 -34.54 -78.61 49.54
N HIS A 78 -35.59 -78.74 48.73
CA HIS A 78 -35.46 -78.84 47.28
C HIS A 78 -35.04 -77.50 46.67
N ASP A 79 -35.65 -76.41 47.11
CA ASP A 79 -35.37 -75.05 46.65
C ASP A 79 -33.97 -74.58 47.06
N ILE A 80 -33.53 -74.85 48.29
CA ILE A 80 -32.15 -74.62 48.74
C ILE A 80 -31.17 -75.41 47.88
N ARG A 81 -31.43 -76.70 47.63
CA ARG A 81 -30.57 -77.52 46.76
C ARG A 81 -30.51 -76.97 45.34
N ARG A 82 -31.62 -76.47 44.80
CA ARG A 82 -31.68 -75.84 43.49
C ARG A 82 -30.92 -74.52 43.45
N LEU A 83 -31.12 -73.64 44.45
CA LEU A 83 -30.45 -72.34 44.57
C LEU A 83 -28.95 -72.48 44.77
N VAL A 84 -28.49 -73.41 45.62
CA VAL A 84 -27.06 -73.65 45.83
C VAL A 84 -26.38 -74.13 44.54
N ARG A 85 -27.05 -75.00 43.77
CA ARG A 85 -26.56 -75.43 42.45
C ARG A 85 -26.53 -74.25 41.47
N ALA A 86 -27.63 -73.51 41.36
CA ALA A 86 -27.70 -72.35 40.47
C ALA A 86 -26.66 -71.27 40.84
N GLN A 87 -26.41 -71.04 42.13
CA GLN A 87 -25.39 -70.11 42.62
C GLN A 87 -23.98 -70.62 42.32
N HIS A 88 -23.73 -71.92 42.46
CA HIS A 88 -22.45 -72.51 42.07
C HIS A 88 -22.20 -72.33 40.57
N ASP A 89 -23.18 -72.68 39.73
CA ASP A 89 -23.11 -72.53 38.28
C ASP A 89 -22.91 -71.06 37.87
N GLN A 90 -23.64 -70.14 38.51
CA GLN A 90 -23.54 -68.71 38.22
C GLN A 90 -22.24 -68.08 38.74
N ARG A 91 -21.68 -68.58 39.85
CA ARG A 91 -20.37 -68.15 40.35
C ARG A 91 -19.25 -68.63 39.43
N VAL A 92 -19.33 -69.87 38.94
CA VAL A 92 -18.38 -70.40 37.95
C VAL A 92 -18.47 -69.61 36.65
N ALA A 93 -19.67 -69.38 36.13
CA ALA A 93 -19.89 -68.57 34.93
C ALA A 93 -19.40 -67.12 35.10
N GLY A 94 -19.67 -66.51 36.25
CA GLY A 94 -19.21 -65.15 36.57
C GLY A 94 -17.68 -65.05 36.71
N HIS A 95 -17.05 -66.05 37.32
CA HIS A 95 -15.59 -66.11 37.40
C HIS A 95 -14.95 -66.30 36.02
N GLN A 96 -15.53 -67.18 35.19
CA GLN A 96 -15.10 -67.38 33.81
C GLN A 96 -15.21 -66.09 32.99
N ALA A 97 -16.34 -65.39 33.06
CA ALA A 97 -16.55 -64.11 32.37
C ALA A 97 -15.57 -63.02 32.84
N LEU A 98 -15.20 -63.01 34.13
CA LEU A 98 -14.19 -62.10 34.68
C LEU A 98 -12.78 -62.40 34.12
N LEU A 99 -12.40 -63.66 34.06
CA LEU A 99 -11.12 -64.08 33.47
C LEU A 99 -11.06 -63.74 31.98
N ASP A 100 -12.15 -63.98 31.25
CA ASP A 100 -12.26 -63.62 29.84
C ASP A 100 -12.17 -62.10 29.64
N ALA A 101 -12.86 -61.31 30.48
CA ALA A 101 -12.78 -59.85 30.45
C ALA A 101 -11.36 -59.35 30.75
N GLN A 102 -10.67 -59.91 31.75
CA GLN A 102 -9.27 -59.56 32.06
C GLN A 102 -8.35 -59.85 30.87
N ARG A 103 -8.54 -60.99 30.21
CA ARG A 103 -7.78 -61.34 29.02
C ARG A 103 -8.05 -60.36 27.87
N CYS A 104 -9.30 -60.03 27.59
CA CYS A 104 -9.64 -59.04 26.56
C CYS A 104 -9.06 -57.65 26.88
N ILE A 105 -9.04 -57.23 28.14
CA ILE A 105 -8.43 -55.95 28.56
C ILE A 105 -6.91 -55.99 28.34
N ALA A 106 -6.24 -57.10 28.67
CA ALA A 106 -4.81 -57.25 28.42
C ALA A 106 -4.48 -57.21 26.91
N GLU A 107 -5.29 -57.89 26.09
CA GLU A 107 -5.17 -57.85 24.63
C GLU A 107 -5.40 -56.44 24.07
N LEU A 108 -6.40 -55.71 24.60
CA LEU A 108 -6.66 -54.32 24.20
C LEU A 108 -5.50 -53.39 24.59
N ALA A 109 -4.94 -53.55 25.79
CA ALA A 109 -3.80 -52.75 26.23
C ALA A 109 -2.59 -52.95 25.33
N LEU A 110 -2.33 -54.19 24.90
CA LEU A 110 -1.30 -54.50 23.91
C LEU A 110 -1.59 -53.85 22.56
N GLN A 111 -2.84 -53.93 22.07
CA GLN A 111 -3.22 -53.28 20.82
C GLN A 111 -3.07 -51.76 20.87
N VAL A 112 -3.45 -51.12 21.97
CA VAL A 112 -3.29 -49.68 22.18
C VAL A 112 -1.81 -49.29 22.21
N ALA A 113 -0.96 -50.07 22.88
CA ALA A 113 0.48 -49.86 22.89
C ALA A 113 1.09 -49.97 21.47
N ASP A 114 0.65 -50.97 20.69
CA ASP A 114 1.08 -51.13 19.30
C ASP A 114 0.60 -49.99 18.39
N ILE A 115 -0.63 -49.51 18.58
CA ILE A 115 -1.17 -48.35 17.85
C ILE A 115 -0.36 -47.09 18.20
N ASN A 116 -0.09 -46.83 19.48
CA ASN A 116 0.72 -45.69 19.89
C ASN A 116 2.13 -45.75 19.30
N LYS A 117 2.76 -46.93 19.30
CA LYS A 117 4.09 -47.13 18.69
C LYS A 117 4.07 -46.92 17.18
N LYS A 118 3.00 -47.35 16.49
CA LYS A 118 2.81 -47.07 15.05
C LYS A 118 2.56 -45.59 14.80
N ALA A 119 1.78 -44.92 15.66
CA ALA A 119 1.49 -43.49 15.56
C ALA A 119 2.77 -42.65 15.76
N GLU A 120 3.60 -42.98 16.74
CA GLU A 120 4.89 -42.31 17.00
C GLU A 120 5.86 -42.48 15.81
N ARG A 121 5.94 -43.68 15.24
CA ARG A 121 6.70 -43.92 14.01
C ARG A 121 6.15 -43.11 12.83
N SER A 122 4.83 -43.06 12.68
CA SER A 122 4.17 -42.27 11.64
C SER A 122 4.43 -40.78 11.81
N GLU A 123 4.38 -40.26 13.05
CA GLU A 123 4.69 -38.87 13.36
C GLU A 123 6.15 -38.54 13.03
N SER A 124 7.10 -39.39 13.43
CA SER A 124 8.51 -39.21 13.11
C SER A 124 8.75 -39.20 11.59
N MET A 125 8.12 -40.13 10.86
CA MET A 125 8.21 -40.19 9.40
C MET A 125 7.63 -38.92 8.74
N VAL A 126 6.47 -38.43 9.19
CA VAL A 126 5.87 -37.19 8.65
C VAL A 126 6.73 -35.97 8.99
N ARG A 127 7.34 -35.93 10.18
CA ARG A 127 8.26 -34.84 10.55
C ARG A 127 9.50 -34.81 9.66
N GLU A 128 10.04 -35.96 9.31
CA GLU A 128 11.16 -36.07 8.37
C GLU A 128 10.76 -35.59 6.96
N ILE A 129 9.63 -36.08 6.45
CA ILE A 129 9.09 -35.65 5.14
C ILE A 129 8.88 -34.13 5.09
N THR A 130 8.29 -33.54 6.14
CA THR A 130 8.06 -32.08 6.17
C THR A 130 9.35 -31.27 6.29
N ALA A 131 10.39 -31.80 6.95
CA ALA A 131 11.70 -31.18 6.97
C ALA A 131 12.38 -31.21 5.60
N GLU A 132 12.30 -32.33 4.88
CA GLU A 132 12.81 -32.45 3.50
C GLU A 132 12.08 -31.53 2.53
N ILE A 133 10.75 -31.44 2.62
CA ILE A 133 9.95 -30.51 1.80
C ILE A 133 10.43 -29.07 2.02
N LYS A 134 10.65 -28.67 3.28
CA LYS A 134 11.16 -27.33 3.57
C LYS A 134 12.55 -27.09 2.98
N GLN A 135 13.45 -28.07 3.05
CA GLN A 135 14.77 -27.97 2.42
C GLN A 135 14.65 -27.86 0.90
N LEU A 136 13.76 -28.62 0.28
CA LEU A 136 13.49 -28.56 -1.16
C LEU A 136 12.93 -27.19 -1.56
N ASP A 137 12.03 -26.60 -0.77
CA ASP A 137 11.50 -25.27 -1.01
C ASP A 137 12.60 -24.20 -0.90
N CYS A 138 13.46 -24.29 0.11
CA CYS A 138 14.64 -23.43 0.23
C CYS A 138 15.58 -23.58 -0.98
N ALA A 139 15.83 -24.80 -1.43
CA ALA A 139 16.65 -25.06 -2.62
C ALA A 139 16.01 -24.46 -3.88
N LYS A 140 14.70 -24.66 -4.07
CA LYS A 140 13.94 -24.09 -5.19
C LYS A 140 13.97 -22.56 -5.18
N TRP A 141 13.79 -21.95 -4.01
CA TRP A 141 13.86 -20.49 -3.86
C TRP A 141 15.27 -19.97 -4.18
N ASN A 142 16.31 -20.57 -3.61
CA ASN A 142 17.70 -20.21 -3.89
C ASN A 142 18.05 -20.36 -5.37
N LEU A 143 17.63 -21.45 -6.01
CA LEU A 143 17.87 -21.69 -7.44
C LEU A 143 17.14 -20.66 -8.30
N THR A 144 15.89 -20.34 -7.97
CA THR A 144 15.10 -19.35 -8.72
C THR A 144 15.71 -17.96 -8.57
N ALA A 145 16.14 -17.59 -7.36
CA ALA A 145 16.85 -16.34 -7.10
C ALA A 145 18.17 -16.27 -7.87
N ALA A 146 18.97 -17.34 -7.88
CA ALA A 146 20.23 -17.42 -8.61
C ALA A 146 20.03 -17.32 -10.13
N ILE A 147 19.05 -18.03 -10.69
CA ILE A 147 18.70 -17.94 -12.12
C ILE A 147 18.27 -16.53 -12.49
N THR A 148 17.42 -15.90 -11.67
CA THR A 148 16.93 -14.53 -11.90
C THR A 148 18.10 -13.53 -11.86
N ALA A 149 18.97 -13.62 -10.85
CA ALA A 149 20.14 -12.76 -10.73
C ALA A 149 21.11 -12.94 -11.90
N LEU A 150 21.34 -14.18 -12.35
CA LEU A 150 22.21 -14.47 -13.50
C LEU A 150 21.61 -13.94 -14.81
N ASN A 151 20.29 -14.07 -14.99
CA ASN A 151 19.60 -13.49 -16.14
C ASN A 151 19.70 -11.96 -16.13
N HIS A 152 19.54 -11.31 -14.98
CA HIS A 152 19.71 -9.86 -14.84
C HIS A 152 21.15 -9.43 -15.14
N LEU A 153 22.15 -10.19 -14.67
CA LEU A 153 23.55 -9.94 -15.00
C LEU A 153 23.82 -10.10 -16.51
N HIS A 154 23.27 -11.13 -17.14
CA HIS A 154 23.37 -11.34 -18.57
C HIS A 154 22.73 -10.20 -19.36
N MET A 155 21.51 -9.78 -18.97
CA MET A 155 20.84 -8.63 -19.57
C MET A 155 21.62 -7.33 -19.37
N LEU A 156 22.24 -7.12 -18.21
CA LEU A 156 23.06 -5.93 -17.94
C LEU A 156 24.32 -5.92 -18.81
N ALA A 157 25.03 -7.04 -18.90
CA ALA A 157 26.27 -7.14 -19.68
C ALA A 157 26.03 -7.04 -21.19
N GLY A 158 25.06 -7.79 -21.72
CA GLY A 158 24.65 -7.70 -23.13
C GLY A 158 24.01 -6.35 -23.45
N GLY A 159 23.23 -5.82 -22.52
CA GLY A 159 22.60 -4.51 -22.58
C GLY A 159 23.61 -3.37 -22.66
N ALA A 160 24.63 -3.36 -21.80
CA ALA A 160 25.69 -2.35 -21.83
C ALA A 160 26.44 -2.32 -23.17
N ALA A 161 26.78 -3.49 -23.72
CA ALA A 161 27.42 -3.60 -25.03
C ALA A 161 26.51 -3.12 -26.19
N SER A 162 25.23 -3.48 -26.13
CA SER A 162 24.23 -3.04 -27.10
C SER A 162 24.00 -1.52 -27.03
N LEU A 163 23.81 -0.96 -25.82
CA LEU A 163 23.66 0.47 -25.59
C LEU A 163 24.85 1.25 -26.14
N ARG A 164 26.09 0.78 -25.91
CA ARG A 164 27.29 1.42 -26.46
C ARG A 164 27.25 1.44 -27.99
N THR A 165 26.87 0.33 -28.61
CA THR A 165 26.80 0.22 -30.08
C THR A 165 25.71 1.12 -30.66
N LEU A 166 24.52 1.14 -30.06
CA LEU A 166 23.39 1.98 -30.47
C LEU A 166 23.69 3.48 -30.26
N ALA A 167 24.35 3.84 -29.16
CA ALA A 167 24.80 5.21 -28.89
C ALA A 167 25.81 5.70 -29.94
N GLN A 168 26.78 4.86 -30.34
CA GLN A 168 27.74 5.18 -31.41
C GLN A 168 27.05 5.37 -32.77
N LYS A 169 26.04 4.54 -33.08
CA LYS A 169 25.27 4.62 -34.34
C LYS A 169 24.22 5.74 -34.34
N ARG A 170 24.03 6.46 -33.23
CA ARG A 170 23.02 7.52 -33.05
C ARG A 170 21.58 7.04 -33.31
N GLN A 171 21.28 5.77 -33.04
CA GLN A 171 19.95 5.20 -33.21
C GLN A 171 19.11 5.44 -31.94
N TYR A 172 18.68 6.68 -31.72
CA TYR A 172 18.00 7.09 -30.50
C TYR A 172 16.65 6.37 -30.28
N LYS A 173 15.90 6.04 -31.35
CA LYS A 173 14.63 5.33 -31.27
C LYS A 173 14.72 3.96 -30.58
N GLU A 174 15.72 3.18 -30.96
CA GLU A 174 15.90 1.82 -30.45
C GLU A 174 16.57 1.80 -29.07
N LEU A 175 17.06 2.95 -28.61
CA LEU A 175 17.80 3.08 -27.35
C LEU A 175 16.88 3.23 -26.13
N VAL A 176 15.66 3.75 -26.31
CA VAL A 176 14.74 4.07 -25.20
C VAL A 176 14.37 2.82 -24.39
N LEU A 177 13.87 1.77 -25.05
CA LEU A 177 13.39 0.56 -24.36
C LEU A 177 14.53 -0.21 -23.68
N PRO A 178 15.68 -0.47 -24.34
CA PRO A 178 16.81 -1.14 -23.68
C PRO A 178 17.34 -0.33 -22.50
N LEU A 179 17.40 1.00 -22.62
CA LEU A 179 17.87 1.86 -21.53
C LEU A 179 16.94 1.76 -20.31
N GLN A 180 15.63 1.85 -20.50
CA GLN A 180 14.65 1.70 -19.42
C GLN A 180 14.74 0.33 -18.75
N ALA A 181 14.80 -0.74 -19.54
CA ALA A 181 14.93 -2.11 -19.02
C ALA A 181 16.22 -2.29 -18.21
N ILE A 182 17.35 -1.74 -18.69
CA ILE A 182 18.63 -1.81 -17.98
C ILE A 182 18.59 -0.99 -16.69
N MET A 183 17.90 0.15 -16.67
CA MET A 183 17.72 0.94 -15.45
C MET A 183 16.92 0.19 -14.38
N GLU A 184 15.83 -0.47 -14.76
CA GLU A 184 15.05 -1.31 -13.84
C GLU A 184 15.89 -2.49 -13.31
N VAL A 185 16.68 -3.13 -14.18
CA VAL A 185 17.61 -4.20 -13.81
C VAL A 185 18.69 -3.69 -12.84
N LEU A 186 19.19 -2.46 -13.03
CA LEU A 186 20.16 -1.85 -12.11
C LEU A 186 19.57 -1.62 -10.71
N GLU A 187 18.30 -1.20 -10.61
CA GLU A 187 17.60 -1.06 -9.32
C GLU A 187 17.45 -2.41 -8.61
N GLN A 188 17.08 -3.46 -9.34
CA GLN A 188 16.95 -4.81 -8.78
C GLN A 188 18.30 -5.41 -8.35
N LEU A 189 19.40 -4.97 -8.95
CA LEU A 189 20.76 -5.42 -8.60
C LEU A 189 21.39 -4.62 -7.45
N GLU A 190 20.69 -3.65 -6.88
CA GLU A 190 21.19 -2.85 -5.75
C GLU A 190 21.52 -3.68 -4.50
N MET A 191 20.93 -4.86 -4.35
CA MET A 191 21.21 -5.76 -3.23
C MET A 191 22.59 -6.46 -3.34
N TYR A 192 23.27 -6.36 -4.48
CA TYR A 192 24.57 -7.01 -4.76
C TYR A 192 25.76 -6.04 -4.82
N ARG A 193 25.69 -4.92 -4.09
CA ARG A 193 26.70 -3.84 -4.07
C ARG A 193 28.11 -4.27 -3.65
N ASP A 194 28.28 -5.42 -3.01
CA ASP A 194 29.59 -5.87 -2.53
C ASP A 194 30.47 -6.50 -3.63
N ILE A 195 29.87 -6.84 -4.79
CA ILE A 195 30.56 -7.51 -5.89
C ILE A 195 31.27 -6.48 -6.78
N LYS A 196 32.60 -6.56 -6.84
CA LYS A 196 33.43 -5.59 -7.59
C LYS A 196 33.17 -5.62 -9.10
N GLU A 197 33.04 -6.81 -9.72
CA GLU A 197 32.81 -6.88 -11.17
C GLU A 197 31.44 -6.30 -11.56
N LEU A 198 30.42 -6.52 -10.71
CA LEU A 198 29.09 -5.97 -10.94
C LEU A 198 29.08 -4.44 -10.80
N ASN A 199 29.80 -3.89 -9.82
CA ASN A 199 29.96 -2.45 -9.69
C ASN A 199 30.67 -1.85 -10.92
N ALA A 200 31.71 -2.52 -11.44
CA ALA A 200 32.39 -2.06 -12.65
C ALA A 200 31.44 -2.00 -13.85
N LEU A 201 30.56 -2.99 -14.00
CA LEU A 201 29.55 -3.02 -15.07
C LEU A 201 28.47 -1.94 -14.87
N ARG A 202 28.04 -1.71 -13.61
CA ARG A 202 27.13 -0.61 -13.27
C ARG A 202 27.75 0.75 -13.62
N ASP A 203 29.00 0.96 -13.23
CA ASP A 203 29.73 2.21 -13.48
C ASP A 203 29.94 2.41 -14.99
N GLU A 204 30.14 1.34 -15.75
CA GLU A 204 30.18 1.37 -17.21
C GLU A 204 28.84 1.83 -17.82
N VAL A 205 27.70 1.32 -17.33
CA VAL A 205 26.38 1.75 -17.79
C VAL A 205 26.12 3.22 -17.43
N HIS A 206 26.47 3.66 -16.22
CA HIS A 206 26.37 5.08 -15.84
C HIS A 206 27.28 5.96 -16.70
N ALA A 207 28.48 5.50 -17.06
CA ALA A 207 29.38 6.21 -17.96
C ALA A 207 28.80 6.33 -19.37
N ILE A 208 28.23 5.25 -19.92
CA ILE A 208 27.53 5.28 -21.21
C ILE A 208 26.37 6.28 -21.16
N ARG A 209 25.62 6.30 -20.05
CA ARG A 209 24.50 7.24 -19.86
C ARG A 209 24.96 8.70 -19.81
N ALA A 210 26.05 8.99 -19.11
CA ALA A 210 26.64 10.32 -19.07
C ALA A 210 27.18 10.76 -20.44
N GLN A 211 27.82 9.84 -21.18
CA GLN A 211 28.28 10.09 -22.55
C GLN A 211 27.10 10.37 -23.48
N LEU A 212 26.02 9.58 -23.38
CA LEU A 212 24.80 9.75 -24.16
C LEU A 212 24.13 11.10 -23.87
N ALA A 213 24.06 11.50 -22.60
CA ALA A 213 23.56 12.82 -22.21
C ALA A 213 24.35 13.94 -22.89
N GLN A 214 25.68 13.89 -22.83
CA GLN A 214 26.56 14.89 -23.43
C GLN A 214 26.44 14.89 -24.96
N GLN A 215 26.38 13.71 -25.58
CA GLN A 215 26.24 13.54 -27.02
C GLN A 215 24.90 14.12 -27.51
N ILE A 216 23.79 13.81 -26.84
CA ILE A 216 22.48 14.36 -27.19
C ILE A 216 22.49 15.88 -27.03
N LEU A 217 23.00 16.41 -25.92
CA LEU A 217 23.11 17.87 -25.73
C LEU A 217 23.95 18.54 -26.82
N ALA A 218 25.05 17.93 -27.25
CA ALA A 218 25.89 18.43 -28.33
C ALA A 218 25.16 18.40 -29.69
N ASP A 219 24.49 17.29 -30.00
CA ASP A 219 23.70 17.13 -31.22
C ASP A 219 22.55 18.16 -31.29
N PHE A 220 21.86 18.42 -30.16
CA PHE A 220 20.85 19.48 -30.09
C PHE A 220 21.45 20.87 -30.32
N LYS A 221 22.62 21.15 -29.72
CA LYS A 221 23.30 22.43 -29.93
C LYS A 221 23.65 22.63 -31.40
N GLU A 222 24.28 21.65 -32.03
CA GLU A 222 24.68 21.71 -33.44
C GLU A 222 23.47 21.84 -34.38
N ALA A 223 22.40 21.09 -34.12
CA ALA A 223 21.18 21.15 -34.93
C ALA A 223 20.47 22.52 -34.86
N LEU A 224 20.53 23.21 -33.71
CA LEU A 224 19.83 24.49 -33.51
C LEU A 224 20.69 25.74 -33.71
N THR A 225 22.02 25.70 -33.57
CA THR A 225 22.89 26.88 -33.76
C THR A 225 23.33 27.11 -35.21
N GLY A 226 23.16 26.13 -36.09
CA GLY A 226 23.15 26.32 -37.55
C GLY A 226 24.44 25.93 -38.30
N GLY A 227 24.21 25.16 -39.38
CA GLY A 227 25.15 24.84 -40.46
C GLY A 227 24.85 23.47 -41.09
N LYS A 228 24.09 23.40 -42.21
CA LYS A 228 23.66 22.18 -42.93
C LYS A 228 23.26 21.02 -41.99
N THR A 229 22.00 20.98 -41.57
CA THR A 229 21.44 19.91 -40.71
C THR A 229 21.72 18.52 -41.28
N THR A 230 22.72 17.83 -40.74
CA THR A 230 22.96 16.40 -40.96
C THR A 230 21.98 15.52 -40.18
N ILE A 231 21.31 16.11 -39.18
CA ILE A 231 20.39 15.43 -38.27
C ILE A 231 18.96 15.80 -38.63
N SER A 232 18.13 14.80 -38.88
CA SER A 232 16.73 14.98 -39.25
C SER A 232 15.87 15.44 -38.05
N PRO A 233 14.75 16.16 -38.26
CA PRO A 233 13.83 16.52 -37.19
C PRO A 233 13.24 15.29 -36.48
N ARG A 234 13.16 14.13 -37.17
CA ARG A 234 12.72 12.85 -36.59
C ARG A 234 13.75 12.29 -35.61
N THR A 235 15.03 12.36 -35.94
CA THR A 235 16.09 11.91 -35.02
C THR A 235 16.20 12.80 -33.78
N LEU A 236 15.81 14.08 -33.88
CA LEU A 236 15.71 14.97 -32.71
C LEU A 236 14.52 14.63 -31.82
N SER A 237 13.35 14.32 -32.40
CA SER A 237 12.19 13.90 -31.59
C SER A 237 12.43 12.56 -30.91
N GLU A 238 13.11 11.62 -31.58
CA GLU A 238 13.56 10.36 -31.01
C GLU A 238 14.58 10.58 -29.88
N ALA A 239 15.51 11.53 -30.04
CA ALA A 239 16.45 11.91 -28.98
C ALA A 239 15.75 12.52 -27.75
N CYS A 240 14.63 13.25 -27.94
CA CYS A 240 13.84 13.75 -26.82
C CYS A 240 13.25 12.62 -25.97
N ALA A 241 12.77 11.55 -26.61
CA ALA A 241 12.27 10.37 -25.88
C ALA A 241 13.37 9.70 -25.04
N VAL A 242 14.61 9.68 -25.55
CA VAL A 242 15.78 9.21 -24.78
C VAL A 242 16.10 10.14 -23.62
N VAL A 243 16.00 11.47 -23.81
CA VAL A 243 16.21 12.46 -22.74
C VAL A 243 15.17 12.33 -21.63
N ASP A 244 13.91 12.01 -21.98
CA ASP A 244 12.85 11.74 -21.01
C ASP A 244 13.09 10.44 -20.22
N ALA A 245 13.68 9.42 -20.85
CA ALA A 245 14.10 8.19 -20.17
C ALA A 245 15.42 8.34 -19.39
N LEU A 246 16.18 9.42 -19.62
CA LEU A 246 17.42 9.73 -18.92
C LEU A 246 17.15 10.40 -17.56
N GLU A 247 18.21 10.89 -16.93
CA GLU A 247 18.07 11.65 -15.68
C GLU A 247 17.34 13.00 -15.88
N PRO A 248 16.44 13.39 -14.95
CA PRO A 248 15.70 14.66 -15.01
C PRO A 248 16.59 15.90 -15.09
N HIS A 249 17.82 15.83 -14.58
CA HIS A 249 18.78 16.94 -14.63
C HIS A 249 19.19 17.30 -16.07
N VAL A 250 19.42 16.30 -16.92
CA VAL A 250 19.84 16.51 -18.32
C VAL A 250 18.74 17.21 -19.10
N LYS A 251 17.49 16.81 -18.88
CA LYS A 251 16.30 17.48 -19.42
C LYS A 251 16.23 18.94 -18.98
N GLN A 252 16.43 19.22 -17.69
CA GLN A 252 16.41 20.59 -17.16
C GLN A 252 17.51 21.47 -17.78
N GLU A 253 18.72 20.94 -17.92
CA GLU A 253 19.84 21.64 -18.54
C GLU A 253 19.59 21.91 -20.03
N LEU A 254 19.04 20.94 -20.78
CA LEU A 254 18.66 21.12 -22.18
C LEU A 254 17.58 22.19 -22.33
N ILE A 255 16.51 22.12 -21.54
CA ILE A 255 15.41 23.09 -21.56
C ILE A 255 15.92 24.49 -21.21
N LYS A 256 16.77 24.62 -20.19
CA LYS A 256 17.36 25.89 -19.78
C LYS A 256 18.24 26.49 -20.87
N TRP A 257 19.10 25.68 -21.49
CA TRP A 257 19.92 26.12 -22.62
C TRP A 257 19.05 26.56 -23.80
N LEU A 258 18.03 25.76 -24.17
CA LEU A 258 17.13 26.07 -25.28
C LEU A 258 16.40 27.40 -25.06
N ILE A 259 15.83 27.61 -23.87
CA ILE A 259 15.15 28.86 -23.53
C ILE A 259 16.10 30.06 -23.62
N ASN A 260 17.32 29.93 -23.10
CA ASN A 260 18.31 31.02 -23.17
C ASN A 260 18.72 31.32 -24.61
N MET A 261 18.92 30.28 -25.43
CA MET A 261 19.23 30.43 -26.86
C MET A 261 18.11 31.18 -27.60
N GLN A 262 16.85 30.79 -27.38
CA GLN A 262 15.69 31.43 -28.02
C GLN A 262 15.51 32.89 -27.59
N LEU A 263 15.82 33.23 -26.34
CA LEU A 263 15.70 34.59 -25.80
C LEU A 263 16.94 35.44 -25.99
N GLN A 264 18.03 34.90 -26.54
CA GLN A 264 19.27 35.65 -26.77
C GLN A 264 19.04 36.83 -27.73
N GLU A 265 18.26 36.63 -28.80
CA GLU A 265 17.87 37.70 -29.72
C GLU A 265 17.10 38.82 -29.01
N TYR A 266 16.20 38.46 -28.08
CA TYR A 266 15.45 39.43 -27.29
C TYR A 266 16.35 40.25 -26.37
N GLU A 267 17.29 39.60 -25.68
CA GLU A 267 18.24 40.29 -24.79
C GLU A 267 19.11 41.29 -25.58
N HIS A 268 19.50 40.97 -26.82
CA HIS A 268 20.22 41.89 -27.69
C HIS A 268 19.34 43.03 -28.22
N LEU A 269 18.11 42.76 -28.64
CA LEU A 269 17.17 43.75 -29.20
C LEU A 269 16.57 44.72 -28.17
N PHE A 270 16.66 44.40 -26.88
CA PHE A 270 16.10 45.26 -25.82
C PHE A 270 17.09 45.53 -24.68
N SER A 271 18.38 45.55 -25.03
CA SER A 271 19.46 45.98 -24.15
C SER A 271 19.27 47.44 -23.72
N GLY A 272 19.73 47.79 -22.51
CA GLY A 272 19.52 49.13 -21.92
C GLY A 272 20.12 50.30 -22.71
N GLU A 273 21.00 50.03 -23.68
CA GLU A 273 21.59 51.03 -24.58
C GLU A 273 20.66 51.43 -25.73
N GLN A 274 19.64 50.61 -26.04
CA GLN A 274 18.73 50.87 -27.16
C GLN A 274 17.52 51.67 -26.73
N GLU A 275 17.10 52.64 -27.55
CA GLU A 275 15.90 53.45 -27.28
C GLU A 275 14.61 52.63 -27.30
N GLU A 276 14.57 51.54 -28.08
CA GLU A 276 13.44 50.59 -28.11
C GLU A 276 13.25 49.84 -26.79
N ALA A 277 14.24 49.86 -25.90
CA ALA A 277 14.16 49.26 -24.58
C ALA A 277 13.35 50.11 -23.58
N TRP A 278 13.09 51.39 -23.89
CA TRP A 278 12.38 52.30 -23.00
C TRP A 278 10.92 51.89 -22.76
N VAL A 279 10.38 52.29 -21.61
CA VAL A 279 9.03 51.93 -21.13
C VAL A 279 7.92 52.36 -22.10
N SER A 280 8.13 53.41 -22.90
CA SER A 280 7.19 53.84 -23.95
C SER A 280 6.93 52.78 -25.02
N HIS A 281 7.87 51.87 -25.24
CA HIS A 281 7.79 50.83 -26.26
C HIS A 281 7.56 49.44 -25.69
N VAL A 282 7.00 49.35 -24.47
CA VAL A 282 6.64 48.10 -23.81
C VAL A 282 5.78 47.17 -24.70
N GLU A 283 4.90 47.73 -25.53
CA GLU A 283 4.11 46.95 -26.49
C GLU A 283 4.97 46.18 -27.50
N ARG A 284 6.11 46.73 -27.91
CA ARG A 284 7.03 46.07 -28.87
C ARG A 284 7.64 44.82 -28.26
N ARG A 285 7.95 44.83 -26.96
CA ARG A 285 8.42 43.65 -26.23
C ARG A 285 7.38 42.54 -26.27
N TYR A 286 6.11 42.88 -26.04
CA TYR A 286 5.01 41.90 -26.07
C TYR A 286 4.70 41.39 -27.48
N ALA A 287 4.73 42.28 -28.47
CA ALA A 287 4.57 41.90 -29.87
C ALA A 287 5.72 41.00 -30.35
N TRP A 288 6.94 41.23 -29.87
CA TRP A 288 8.08 40.35 -30.12
C TRP A 288 7.83 38.94 -29.58
N LEU A 289 7.42 38.81 -28.31
CA LEU A 289 7.12 37.48 -27.75
C LEU A 289 6.00 36.79 -28.52
N LYS A 290 4.91 37.49 -28.86
CA LYS A 290 3.82 36.91 -29.66
C LYS A 290 4.37 36.32 -30.96
N LYS A 291 5.05 37.12 -31.78
CA LYS A 291 5.64 36.70 -33.06
C LYS A 291 6.64 35.56 -32.89
N HIS A 292 7.46 35.61 -31.85
CA HIS A 292 8.45 34.57 -31.56
C HIS A 292 7.78 33.25 -31.18
N LEU A 293 6.74 33.26 -30.35
CA LEU A 293 5.99 32.05 -29.98
C LEU A 293 5.31 31.39 -31.19
N LEU A 294 4.71 32.16 -32.12
CA LEU A 294 4.16 31.58 -33.36
C LEU A 294 5.25 30.88 -34.18
N ARG A 295 6.37 31.58 -34.44
CA ARG A 295 7.48 31.03 -35.23
C ARG A 295 8.09 29.79 -34.58
N PHE A 296 8.17 29.78 -33.25
CA PHE A 296 8.65 28.64 -32.48
C PHE A 296 7.69 27.44 -32.61
N GLU A 297 6.38 27.67 -32.50
CA GLU A 297 5.35 26.63 -32.66
C GLU A 297 5.31 26.05 -34.07
N GLU A 298 5.57 26.86 -35.10
CA GLU A 298 5.60 26.39 -36.50
C GLU A 298 6.87 25.58 -36.83
N SER A 299 8.02 25.94 -36.26
CA SER A 299 9.32 25.39 -36.65
C SER A 299 9.85 24.27 -35.75
N LEU A 300 9.80 24.46 -34.43
CA LEU A 300 10.47 23.60 -33.45
C LEU A 300 9.49 22.75 -32.63
N ALA A 301 8.24 23.18 -32.46
CA ALA A 301 7.24 22.37 -31.75
C ALA A 301 6.96 20.98 -32.36
N PRO A 302 7.00 20.74 -33.68
CA PRO A 302 6.78 19.37 -34.20
C PRO A 302 7.93 18.39 -33.88
N ALA A 303 9.12 18.90 -33.54
CA ALA A 303 10.28 18.07 -33.19
C ALA A 303 10.39 17.81 -31.68
N LEU A 304 9.66 18.54 -30.84
CA LEU A 304 9.81 18.54 -29.39
C LEU A 304 8.54 18.00 -28.71
N PRO A 305 8.66 17.20 -27.63
CA PRO A 305 7.49 16.69 -26.93
C PRO A 305 6.63 17.82 -26.33
N HIS A 306 5.31 17.76 -26.57
CA HIS A 306 4.36 18.70 -25.97
C HIS A 306 4.40 18.69 -24.44
N ALA A 307 4.77 17.56 -23.83
CA ALA A 307 4.95 17.41 -22.38
C ALA A 307 6.01 18.36 -21.78
N TRP A 308 6.97 18.86 -22.57
CA TRP A 308 8.01 19.76 -22.07
C TRP A 308 7.50 21.19 -21.86
N ARG A 309 6.33 21.53 -22.44
CA ARG A 309 5.65 22.82 -22.28
C ARG A 309 6.59 24.01 -22.50
N LEU A 310 7.36 23.96 -23.59
CA LEU A 310 8.42 24.93 -23.85
C LEU A 310 7.89 26.35 -24.10
N SER A 311 6.76 26.50 -24.78
CA SER A 311 6.12 27.80 -25.02
C SER A 311 5.79 28.53 -23.71
N GLU A 312 5.24 27.81 -22.74
CA GLU A 312 4.97 28.30 -21.39
C GLU A 312 6.27 28.71 -20.66
N ARG A 313 7.30 27.85 -20.70
CA ARG A 313 8.58 28.14 -20.03
C ARG A 313 9.32 29.32 -20.66
N ILE A 314 9.28 29.46 -21.98
CA ILE A 314 9.83 30.61 -22.71
C ILE A 314 9.09 31.89 -22.29
N ALA A 315 7.76 31.88 -22.30
CA ALA A 315 6.95 33.02 -21.88
C ALA A 315 7.23 33.43 -20.43
N HIS A 316 7.35 32.47 -19.52
CA HIS A 316 7.66 32.74 -18.12
C HIS A 316 9.08 33.30 -17.94
N ARG A 317 10.08 32.76 -18.64
CA ARG A 317 11.46 33.30 -18.61
C ARG A 317 11.53 34.70 -19.21
N PHE A 318 10.84 34.93 -20.33
CA PHE A 318 10.69 36.25 -20.94
C PHE A 318 10.09 37.26 -19.96
N CYS A 319 9.03 36.91 -19.23
CA CYS A 319 8.42 37.78 -18.23
C CYS A 319 9.43 38.16 -17.13
N LYS A 320 10.23 37.20 -16.65
CA LYS A 320 11.28 37.46 -15.64
C LYS A 320 12.38 38.40 -16.16
N ILE A 321 12.87 38.18 -17.38
CA ILE A 321 13.89 39.04 -18.00
C ILE A 321 13.32 40.45 -18.20
N THR A 322 12.10 40.54 -18.74
CA THR A 322 11.41 41.81 -19.00
C THR A 322 11.18 42.59 -17.72
N ARG A 323 10.71 41.94 -16.64
CA ARG A 323 10.56 42.58 -15.33
C ARG A 323 11.88 43.18 -14.86
N LYS A 324 12.97 42.40 -14.93
CA LYS A 324 14.30 42.85 -14.49
C LYS A 324 14.78 44.04 -15.32
N ALA A 325 14.73 43.94 -16.65
CA ALA A 325 15.14 44.99 -17.57
C ALA A 325 14.32 46.28 -17.36
N LEU A 326 12.99 46.17 -17.27
CA LEU A 326 12.12 47.33 -17.02
C LEU A 326 12.38 47.97 -15.65
N SER A 327 12.64 47.17 -14.62
CA SER A 327 13.01 47.67 -13.28
C SER A 327 14.31 48.46 -13.33
N GLU A 328 15.35 47.93 -14.00
CA GLU A 328 16.66 48.57 -14.12
C GLU A 328 16.57 49.87 -14.94
N ILE A 329 15.87 49.86 -16.06
CA ILE A 329 15.69 51.02 -16.94
C ILE A 329 14.89 52.14 -16.24
N MET A 330 13.80 51.80 -15.55
CA MET A 330 13.03 52.79 -14.77
C MET A 330 13.84 53.35 -13.59
N GLN A 331 14.68 52.54 -12.95
CA GLN A 331 15.57 53.01 -11.89
C GLN A 331 16.68 53.93 -12.41
N ALA A 332 17.23 53.65 -13.59
CA ALA A 332 18.26 54.47 -14.20
C ALA A 332 17.74 55.84 -14.67
N ARG A 333 16.50 55.89 -15.19
CA ARG A 333 15.88 57.12 -15.73
C ARG A 333 14.65 57.55 -14.95
N ARG A 334 14.69 57.53 -13.61
CA ARG A 334 13.54 57.87 -12.75
C ARG A 334 12.91 59.24 -13.04
N ASN A 335 13.72 60.21 -13.44
CA ASN A 335 13.26 61.57 -13.71
C ASN A 335 12.45 61.70 -15.01
N GLU A 336 12.56 60.73 -15.92
CA GLU A 336 11.83 60.69 -17.20
C GLU A 336 10.52 59.90 -17.10
N VAL A 337 10.21 59.32 -15.92
CA VAL A 337 8.99 58.53 -15.70
C VAL A 337 7.81 59.47 -15.39
N ASP A 338 7.00 59.75 -16.42
CA ASP A 338 5.73 60.45 -16.27
C ASP A 338 4.59 59.51 -15.84
N VAL A 339 3.61 60.06 -15.11
CA VAL A 339 2.40 59.38 -14.62
C VAL A 339 1.58 58.80 -15.76
N LYS A 340 1.46 59.52 -16.88
CA LYS A 340 0.73 59.05 -18.07
C LYS A 340 1.44 57.87 -18.73
N LEU A 341 2.76 57.96 -18.84
CA LEU A 341 3.61 56.90 -19.38
C LEU A 341 3.53 55.64 -18.49
N LEU A 342 3.57 55.81 -17.18
CA LEU A 342 3.44 54.74 -16.20
C LEU A 342 2.07 54.05 -16.29
N LEU A 343 0.98 54.83 -16.34
CA LEU A 343 -0.38 54.26 -16.44
C LEU A 343 -0.58 53.51 -17.77
N TYR A 344 -0.08 54.08 -18.87
CA TYR A 344 -0.07 53.41 -20.18
C TYR A 344 0.68 52.07 -20.13
N ALA A 345 1.89 52.06 -19.56
CA ALA A 345 2.71 50.85 -19.45
C ALA A 345 2.05 49.80 -18.53
N ILE A 346 1.46 50.20 -17.40
CA ILE A 346 0.73 49.30 -16.49
C ILE A 346 -0.46 48.67 -17.21
N GLN A 347 -1.29 49.47 -17.89
CA GLN A 347 -2.47 48.98 -18.60
C GLN A 347 -2.09 47.96 -19.69
N LYS A 348 -1.06 48.27 -20.48
CA LYS A 348 -0.58 47.36 -21.54
C LYS A 348 0.07 46.10 -20.98
N THR A 349 0.82 46.21 -19.87
CA THR A 349 1.39 45.06 -19.17
C THR A 349 0.30 44.15 -18.62
N TYR A 350 -0.72 44.72 -17.98
CA TYR A 350 -1.85 43.96 -17.42
C TYR A 350 -2.64 43.22 -18.51
N ASN A 351 -2.95 43.88 -19.63
CA ASN A 351 -3.64 43.25 -20.75
C ASN A 351 -2.82 42.09 -21.34
N PHE A 352 -1.50 42.24 -21.40
CA PHE A 352 -0.61 41.18 -21.85
C PHE A 352 -0.53 40.01 -20.85
N GLU A 353 -0.41 40.27 -19.55
CA GLU A 353 -0.44 39.23 -18.52
C GLU A 353 -1.78 38.48 -18.51
N LEU A 354 -2.90 39.17 -18.74
CA LEU A 354 -4.20 38.56 -18.88
C LEU A 354 -4.29 37.68 -20.13
N LEU A 355 -3.66 38.08 -21.24
CA LEU A 355 -3.56 37.27 -22.45
C LEU A 355 -2.73 36.00 -22.19
N LEU A 356 -1.57 36.11 -21.54
CA LEU A 356 -0.76 34.95 -21.16
C LEU A 356 -1.52 34.01 -20.22
N HIS A 357 -2.22 34.59 -19.24
CA HIS A 357 -3.09 33.85 -18.35
C HIS A 357 -4.14 33.07 -19.14
N LYS A 358 -4.92 33.73 -20.02
CA LYS A 358 -5.93 33.04 -20.85
C LYS A 358 -5.34 31.93 -21.73
N ARG A 359 -4.12 32.13 -22.27
CA ARG A 359 -3.45 31.15 -23.14
C ARG A 359 -2.92 29.93 -22.38
N PHE A 360 -2.47 30.10 -21.14
CA PHE A 360 -1.82 29.04 -20.35
C PHE A 360 -2.66 28.54 -19.16
N VAL A 361 -3.87 29.08 -18.96
CA VAL A 361 -4.86 28.55 -18.01
C VAL A 361 -5.33 27.19 -18.49
N GLY A 362 -5.21 26.18 -17.62
CA GLY A 362 -5.37 24.76 -17.96
C GLY A 362 -4.06 24.01 -18.13
N THR A 363 -2.91 24.70 -18.10
CA THR A 363 -1.56 24.11 -18.19
C THR A 363 -0.81 24.25 -16.87
N GLU A 364 -1.49 24.10 -15.73
CA GLU A 364 -0.89 24.30 -14.42
C GLU A 364 0.36 23.42 -14.23
N LEU A 365 1.44 24.01 -13.68
CA LEU A 365 2.59 23.29 -13.14
C LEU A 365 2.08 22.21 -12.16
N GLY A 366 1.89 20.97 -12.63
CA GLY A 366 1.58 19.81 -11.79
C GLY A 366 0.31 19.01 -12.10
N ALA A 367 -0.42 19.22 -13.19
CA ALA A 367 -1.50 18.32 -13.60
C ALA A 367 -1.34 17.86 -15.06
N GLU A 368 -1.27 16.54 -15.26
CA GLU A 368 -1.31 15.85 -16.55
C GLU A 368 -2.75 15.80 -17.06
N VAL A 369 -3.07 16.39 -18.22
CA VAL A 369 -4.11 15.89 -19.17
C VAL A 369 -3.84 16.40 -20.60
N ASP A 370 -4.35 15.63 -21.56
CA ASP A 370 -4.13 15.52 -23.02
C ASP A 370 -4.22 16.76 -23.93
N PRO A 371 -3.53 16.73 -25.11
CA PRO A 371 -3.53 17.79 -26.11
C PRO A 371 -4.61 17.54 -27.16
N ALA A 372 -5.68 18.31 -27.14
CA ALA A 372 -6.56 18.44 -28.30
C ALA A 372 -6.93 19.90 -28.54
N THR A 373 -6.31 20.45 -29.59
CA THR A 373 -6.78 21.59 -30.40
C THR A 373 -7.10 22.89 -29.66
N VAL A 374 -6.13 23.80 -29.65
CA VAL A 374 -6.41 25.23 -29.58
C VAL A 374 -5.67 25.92 -30.73
N ASN A 375 -6.23 25.79 -31.94
CA ASN A 375 -5.95 26.76 -33.00
C ASN A 375 -6.74 28.03 -32.64
N LEU A 376 -6.06 29.14 -32.36
CA LEU A 376 -6.70 30.43 -32.23
C LEU A 376 -5.91 31.48 -33.00
N ASP A 377 -6.62 32.11 -33.93
CA ASP A 377 -6.17 33.16 -34.83
C ASP A 377 -5.67 34.38 -34.06
N PHE A 378 -4.53 34.92 -34.50
CA PHE A 378 -3.90 36.14 -33.99
C PHE A 378 -4.49 37.39 -34.65
N ASP A 379 -5.81 37.49 -34.72
CA ASP A 379 -6.43 38.72 -35.22
C ASP A 379 -6.56 39.77 -34.11
N ASP A 380 -5.91 40.90 -34.39
CA ASP A 380 -5.87 42.14 -33.66
C ASP A 380 -7.21 42.85 -33.86
N ASP A 381 -8.11 42.80 -32.88
CA ASP A 381 -9.24 43.73 -32.85
C ASP A 381 -9.63 44.07 -31.42
N ASP A 382 -9.57 45.36 -31.13
CA ASP A 382 -9.95 46.03 -29.88
C ASP A 382 -11.45 45.79 -29.59
N LYS A 383 -11.79 44.64 -29.01
CA LYS A 383 -13.09 44.44 -28.37
C LYS A 383 -12.93 44.40 -26.86
N GLU A 384 -13.39 45.48 -26.23
CA GLU A 384 -13.66 45.54 -24.80
C GLU A 384 -14.51 44.32 -24.39
N VAL A 385 -13.89 43.36 -23.71
CA VAL A 385 -14.61 42.23 -23.12
C VAL A 385 -15.15 42.68 -21.77
N GLN A 386 -16.47 42.89 -21.72
CA GLN A 386 -17.23 43.01 -20.48
C GLN A 386 -17.04 41.71 -19.68
N THR A 387 -16.40 41.81 -18.52
CA THR A 387 -16.24 40.70 -17.57
C THR A 387 -17.51 40.55 -16.74
N GLU A 388 -18.23 39.44 -16.94
CA GLU A 388 -19.15 38.91 -15.94
C GLU A 388 -18.34 38.22 -14.82
N ASP A 389 -18.64 38.62 -13.58
CA ASP A 389 -18.05 38.11 -12.35
C ASP A 389 -18.26 36.59 -12.19
N LYS A 390 -17.15 35.84 -12.20
CA LYS A 390 -17.07 34.53 -11.53
C LYS A 390 -15.89 34.48 -10.58
N THR A 391 -16.23 34.74 -9.31
CA THR A 391 -15.59 34.31 -8.05
C THR A 391 -14.18 33.71 -8.16
N VAL A 392 -13.22 34.54 -7.77
CA VAL A 392 -11.79 34.28 -7.66
C VAL A 392 -11.52 33.27 -6.54
N ASN A 393 -10.95 32.12 -6.90
CA ASN A 393 -10.32 31.21 -5.93
C ASN A 393 -8.94 31.79 -5.57
N THR A 394 -8.67 31.96 -4.28
CA THR A 394 -7.52 32.68 -3.69
C THR A 394 -6.21 31.90 -3.76
N LYS A 395 -5.74 31.64 -4.99
CA LYS A 395 -4.31 31.62 -5.33
C LYS A 395 -4.20 32.51 -6.56
N GLY A 396 -3.63 33.72 -6.40
CA GLY A 396 -3.45 34.64 -7.52
C GLY A 396 -2.83 33.90 -8.69
N SER A 397 -3.33 34.15 -9.90
CA SER A 397 -2.90 33.36 -11.04
C SER A 397 -1.40 33.51 -11.27
N PRO A 398 -0.68 32.45 -11.69
CA PRO A 398 0.79 32.48 -11.77
C PRO A 398 1.36 33.53 -12.73
N TRP A 399 0.52 34.08 -13.60
CA TRP A 399 0.89 35.00 -14.68
C TRP A 399 0.62 36.47 -14.36
N ILE A 400 -0.40 36.75 -13.54
CA ILE A 400 -0.78 38.12 -13.20
C ILE A 400 0.18 38.65 -12.13
N GLY A 401 0.79 39.81 -12.39
CA GLY A 401 1.78 40.43 -11.53
C GLY A 401 3.23 39.98 -11.76
N LEU A 402 3.50 39.08 -12.73
CA LEU A 402 4.87 38.63 -13.02
C LEU A 402 5.79 39.74 -13.53
N ILE A 403 5.27 40.60 -14.40
CA ILE A 403 5.92 41.80 -14.92
C ILE A 403 5.43 43.01 -14.14
N GLY A 404 4.11 43.09 -13.86
CA GLY A 404 3.46 44.22 -13.20
C GLY A 404 4.12 44.68 -11.90
N ALA A 405 4.70 43.75 -11.13
CA ALA A 405 5.45 44.05 -9.91
C ALA A 405 6.63 45.04 -10.11
N CYS A 406 7.18 45.19 -11.32
CA CYS A 406 8.26 46.18 -11.55
C CYS A 406 7.80 47.64 -11.41
N PHE A 407 6.50 47.91 -11.55
CA PHE A 407 5.95 49.26 -11.47
C PHE A 407 5.66 49.69 -10.01
N GLU A 408 5.54 48.75 -9.06
CA GLU A 408 5.19 49.03 -7.67
C GLU A 408 6.04 50.12 -7.00
N PRO A 409 7.39 50.12 -7.11
CA PRO A 409 8.22 51.15 -6.49
C PRO A 409 7.95 52.57 -7.03
N HIS A 410 7.45 52.66 -8.26
CA HIS A 410 7.19 53.91 -8.98
C HIS A 410 5.74 54.38 -8.83
N LEU A 411 4.85 53.59 -8.22
CA LEU A 411 3.46 53.99 -7.93
C LEU A 411 3.36 55.16 -6.94
N SER A 412 4.40 55.40 -6.13
CA SER A 412 4.48 56.58 -5.26
C SER A 412 4.40 57.90 -6.04
N LEU A 413 4.92 57.93 -7.27
CA LEU A 413 4.82 59.07 -8.18
C LEU A 413 3.37 59.29 -8.62
N TYR A 414 2.64 58.21 -8.91
CA TYR A 414 1.21 58.24 -9.24
C TYR A 414 0.38 58.75 -8.05
N ILE A 415 0.61 58.23 -6.85
CA ILE A 415 -0.10 58.66 -5.62
C ILE A 415 0.15 60.16 -5.35
N THR A 416 1.40 60.60 -5.45
CA THR A 416 1.75 62.02 -5.24
C THR A 416 1.07 62.91 -6.27
N SER A 417 1.00 62.47 -7.53
CA SER A 417 0.32 63.22 -8.59
C SER A 417 -1.21 63.32 -8.39
N LEU A 418 -1.84 62.23 -7.93
CA LEU A 418 -3.26 62.21 -7.56
C LEU A 418 -3.53 63.16 -6.40
N ASP A 419 -2.70 63.13 -5.36
CA ASP A 419 -2.81 64.05 -4.23
C ASP A 419 -2.72 65.51 -4.67
N THR A 420 -1.77 65.86 -5.53
CA THR A 420 -1.67 67.22 -6.07
C THR A 420 -2.87 67.61 -6.93
N ASN A 421 -3.41 66.70 -7.74
CA ASN A 421 -4.59 66.96 -8.56
C ASN A 421 -5.86 67.12 -7.71
N LEU A 422 -6.05 66.26 -6.71
CA LEU A 422 -7.15 66.35 -5.74
C LEU A 422 -7.07 67.64 -4.93
N ARG A 423 -5.88 68.04 -4.48
CA ARG A 423 -5.66 69.35 -3.82
C ARG A 423 -6.03 70.50 -4.75
N ALA A 424 -5.59 70.48 -6.01
CA ALA A 424 -5.94 71.51 -6.98
C ALA A 424 -7.45 71.57 -7.28
N LEU A 425 -8.13 70.42 -7.34
CA LEU A 425 -9.58 70.34 -7.48
C LEU A 425 -10.30 70.85 -6.23
N MET A 426 -9.85 70.47 -5.04
CA MET A 426 -10.37 70.98 -3.77
C MET A 426 -10.21 72.51 -3.67
N ASP A 427 -9.05 73.05 -4.03
CA ASP A 427 -8.80 74.49 -4.04
C ASP A 427 -9.72 75.22 -5.02
N ARG A 428 -9.93 74.65 -6.22
CA ARG A 428 -10.92 75.18 -7.19
C ARG A 428 -12.35 75.11 -6.65
N PHE A 429 -12.71 74.05 -5.94
CA PHE A 429 -14.02 73.91 -5.29
C PHE A 429 -14.21 74.94 -4.17
N ILE A 430 -13.19 75.13 -3.32
CA ILE A 430 -13.17 76.13 -2.26
C ILE A 430 -13.29 77.53 -2.87
N GLN A 431 -12.52 77.85 -3.90
CA GLN A 431 -12.60 79.13 -4.61
C GLN A 431 -13.99 79.38 -5.23
N ARG A 432 -14.60 78.36 -5.86
CA ARG A 432 -15.98 78.46 -6.37
C ARG A 432 -17.01 78.68 -5.25
N ARG A 433 -16.83 78.02 -4.12
CA ARG A 433 -17.75 78.14 -2.96
C ARG A 433 -17.62 79.52 -2.31
N VAL A 434 -16.41 80.02 -2.11
CA VAL A 434 -16.13 81.38 -1.64
C VAL A 434 -16.73 82.41 -2.60
N LYS A 435 -16.53 82.25 -3.91
CA LYS A 435 -17.10 83.15 -4.93
C LYS A 435 -18.64 83.13 -4.95
N ASN A 436 -19.27 81.99 -4.68
CA ASN A 436 -20.74 81.86 -4.57
C ASN A 436 -21.32 82.40 -3.24
N ILE A 437 -20.52 82.48 -2.18
CA ILE A 437 -20.92 83.09 -0.91
C ILE A 437 -20.85 84.62 -1.05
N LEU A 438 -19.79 85.15 -1.67
CA LEU A 438 -19.61 86.57 -1.95
C LEU A 438 -20.61 87.17 -2.96
N THR A 439 -21.32 86.36 -3.75
CA THR A 439 -22.38 86.82 -4.65
C THR A 439 -23.79 86.75 -4.04
N LYS A 440 -23.93 86.21 -2.82
CA LYS A 440 -25.22 86.11 -2.09
C LYS A 440 -25.32 87.04 -0.88
N THR A 441 -24.27 87.77 -0.55
CA THR A 441 -24.28 88.98 0.31
C THR A 441 -24.16 90.20 -0.57
#